data_AF-A0A428ZAI2-F1
#
_entry.id   AF-A0A428ZAI2-F1
#
_cell.length_a   1.000
_cell.length_b   1.000
_cell.length_c   1.000
_cell.angle_alpha   90.00
_cell.angle_beta   90.00
_cell.angle_gamma   90.00
#
_symmetry.space_group_name_H-M   'P 1'
#
loop_
_entity.id
_entity.type
_entity.pdbx_description
1 polymer ?
#
loop_
_entity_poly.entity_id
_entity_poly.type
_entity_poly.pdbx_seq_one_letter_code
_entity_poly.pdbx_strand_id
1 'polypeptide(L)' 'MSTKTKLACSFCGQSQDKVAQLVAGPGVYICGGCVELASQVIAEAKRQEDAEKG' A
#
# COMPACT_ATOMS: atom_id res chain seq x y z
N MET A 1 -10.09 -13.75 27.11
CA MET A 1 -9.84 -12.40 26.57
C MET A 1 -9.92 -12.48 25.05
N SER A 2 -10.90 -11.86 24.42
CA SER A 2 -11.04 -11.88 22.96
C SER A 2 -9.97 -10.99 22.32
N THR A 3 -8.92 -11.61 21.80
CA THR A 3 -7.84 -10.94 21.06
C THR A 3 -8.39 -10.43 19.73
N LYS A 4 -8.79 -9.15 19.72
CA LYS A 4 -9.23 -8.45 18.52
C LYS A 4 -8.00 -8.22 17.63
N THR A 5 -7.76 -9.10 16.65
CA THR A 5 -6.69 -8.97 15.66
C THR A 5 -6.86 -7.64 14.95
N LYS A 6 -6.06 -6.64 15.31
CA LYS A 6 -6.06 -5.33 14.65
C LYS A 6 -5.52 -5.55 13.24
N LEU A 7 -6.36 -5.38 12.24
CA LEU A 7 -5.94 -5.37 10.85
C LEU A 7 -4.97 -4.19 10.65
N ALA A 8 -3.76 -4.49 10.20
CA ALA A 8 -2.71 -3.51 9.99
C ALA A 8 -2.17 -3.63 8.57
N CYS A 9 -1.84 -2.50 7.97
CA CYS A 9 -1.20 -2.46 6.66
C CYS A 9 0.14 -3.19 6.69
N SER A 10 0.35 -4.13 5.78
CA SER A 10 1.59 -4.90 5.66
C SER A 10 2.78 -4.06 5.20
N PHE A 11 2.54 -2.86 4.66
CA PHE A 11 3.58 -1.97 4.15
C PHE A 11 4.02 -0.91 5.18
N CYS A 12 3.07 -0.17 5.77
CA CYS A 12 3.37 0.90 6.73
C CYS A 12 3.18 0.50 8.20
N GLY A 13 2.61 -0.69 8.47
CA GLY A 13 2.32 -1.16 9.83
C GLY A 13 1.18 -0.43 10.54
N GLN A 14 0.51 0.53 9.88
CA GLN A 14 -0.59 1.25 10.51
C GLN A 14 -1.85 0.39 10.63
N SER A 15 -2.49 0.47 11.80
CA SER A 15 -3.78 -0.15 12.05
C SER A 15 -4.90 0.51 11.24
N GLN A 16 -5.97 -0.24 11.00
CA GLN A 16 -7.24 0.22 10.43
C GLN A 16 -7.71 1.59 10.97
N ASP A 17 -7.60 1.85 12.28
CA ASP A 17 -8.03 3.12 12.89
C ASP A 17 -7.23 4.35 12.44
N LYS A 18 -6.00 4.15 11.96
CA LYS A 18 -5.09 5.23 11.54
C LYS A 18 -5.22 5.58 10.06
N VAL A 19 -5.89 4.74 9.26
CA VAL A 19 -5.94 4.87 7.80
C VAL A 19 -7.37 5.07 7.32
N ALA A 20 -7.57 5.98 6.36
CA ALA A 20 -8.90 6.26 5.82
C ALA A 20 -9.51 5.06 5.06
N GLN A 21 -8.66 4.29 4.37
CA GLN A 21 -9.03 3.06 3.69
C GLN A 21 -7.96 1.99 3.90
N LEU A 22 -8.41 0.78 4.28
CA LEU A 22 -7.61 -0.43 4.34
C LEU A 22 -8.25 -1.49 3.44
N VAL A 23 -7.51 -1.95 2.44
CA VAL A 23 -7.90 -3.00 1.51
C VAL A 23 -7.34 -4.33 2.02
N ALA A 24 -8.22 -5.31 2.21
CA ALA A 24 -7.85 -6.67 2.58
C ALA A 24 -7.82 -7.57 1.34
N GLY A 25 -6.65 -8.08 0.99
CA GLY A 25 -6.46 -9.12 -0.01
C GLY A 25 -6.22 -10.50 0.65
N PRO A 26 -6.10 -11.58 -0.15
CA PRO A 26 -5.76 -12.90 0.38
C PRO A 26 -4.36 -12.88 1.02
N GLY A 27 -4.31 -12.82 2.35
CA GLY A 27 -3.07 -12.85 3.14
C GLY A 27 -2.30 -11.53 3.24
N VAL A 28 -2.81 -10.44 2.67
CA VAL A 28 -2.12 -9.13 2.66
C VAL A 28 -3.09 -7.99 2.89
N TYR A 29 -2.63 -6.94 3.57
CA TYR A 29 -3.41 -5.72 3.80
C TYR A 29 -2.63 -4.52 3.30
N ILE A 30 -3.28 -3.65 2.55
CA ILE A 30 -2.66 -2.42 2.04
C ILE A 30 -3.60 -1.24 2.27
N CYS A 31 -3.07 -0.12 2.79
CA CYS A 31 -3.83 1.10 2.96
C CYS A 31 -3.73 2.01 1.73
N GLY A 32 -4.70 2.92 1.56
CA GLY A 32 -4.74 3.85 0.43
C GLY A 32 -3.47 4.69 0.27
N GLY A 33 -2.86 5.12 1.38
CA GLY A 33 -1.59 5.88 1.32
C GLY A 33 -0.42 5.07 0.76
N CYS A 34 -0.34 3.77 1.09
CA CYS A 34 0.68 2.89 0.50
C CYS A 34 0.42 2.61 -0.98
N VAL A 35 -0.86 2.53 -1.39
CA VAL A 35 -1.22 2.39 -2.81
C VAL A 35 -0.79 3.61 -3.62
N GLU A 36 -1.03 4.81 -3.11
CA GLU A 36 -0.60 6.06 -3.75
C GLU A 36 0.92 6.13 -3.90
N LEU A 37 1.66 5.84 -2.83
CA LEU A 37 3.12 5.82 -2.86
C LEU A 37 3.66 4.80 -3.87
N ALA A 38 3.12 3.58 -3.85
CA ALA A 38 3.50 2.54 -4.80
C ALA A 38 3.19 2.97 -6.24
N SER A 39 2.02 3.58 -6.48
CA SER A 39 1.62 4.06 -7.80
C SER A 39 2.54 5.17 -8.31
N GLN A 40 2.97 6.08 -7.45
CA GLN A 40 3.92 7.15 -7.80
C GLN A 40 5.28 6.58 -8.23
N VAL A 41 5.84 5.65 -7.45
CA VAL A 41 7.13 5.02 -7.75
C VAL A 41 7.05 4.24 -9.07
N ILE A 42 5.97 3.47 -9.29
CA ILE A 42 5.77 2.71 -10.54
C ILE A 42 5.62 3.65 -11.73
N ALA A 43 4.85 4.74 -11.58
CA ALA A 43 4.68 5.72 -12.63
C ALA A 43 6.00 6.43 -12.99
N GLU A 44 6.86 6.70 -12.00
CA GLU A 44 8.18 7.27 -12.23
C GLU A 44 9.12 6.31 -12.95
N ALA A 45 9.22 5.07 -12.48
CA ALA A 45 10.01 4.03 -13.13
C ALA A 45 9.60 3.86 -14.59
N LYS A 46 8.30 3.80 -14.87
CA LYS A 46 7.77 3.68 -16.24
C LYS A 46 8.16 4.85 -17.14
N ARG A 47 8.20 6.08 -16.62
CA ARG A 47 8.66 7.26 -17.38
C ARG A 47 10.14 7.18 -17.71
N GLN A 48 10.97 6.67 -16.79
CA GLN A 48 12.40 6.51 -16.99
C GLN A 48 12.71 5.41 -18.01
N GLU A 49 12.00 4.27 -17.93
CA GLU A 49 12.15 3.17 -18.88
C GLU A 49 11.76 3.55 -20.32
N ASP A 50 10.73 4.41 -20.49
CA ASP A 50 10.30 4.91 -21.80
C ASP A 50 11.31 5.92 -22.38
N ALA A 51 11.91 6.76 -21.53
CA ALA A 51 12.93 7.73 -21.93
C ALA A 51 14.26 7.09 -22.34
N GLU A 52 14.62 5.94 -21.78
CA GLU A 52 15.89 5.26 -22.07
C GLU A 52 15.82 4.34 -23.31
N LYS A 53 14.61 4.06 -23.82
CA LYS A 53 14.40 3.31 -25.07
C LYS A 53 14.16 4.18 -26.31
N GLY A 54 14.20 5.50 -26.16
CA GLY A 54 14.01 6.50 -27.22
C GLY A 54 15.30 6.87 -27.96
#